data_AF-A0A1S9AMZ1-F1
#
_entry.id   AF-A0A1S9AMZ1-F1
#
_cell.length_a   1.000
_cell.length_b   1.000
_cell.length_c   1.000
_cell.angle_alpha   90.00
_cell.angle_beta   90.00
_cell.angle_gamma   90.00
#
_symmetry.space_group_name_H-M   'P 1'
#
loop_
_entity.id
_entity.type
_entity.pdbx_description
1 polymer ?
#
loop_
_entity_poly.entity_id
_entity_poly.type
_entity_poly.pdbx_seq_one_letter_code
_entity_poly.pdbx_strand_id
1 'polypeptide(L)' 'MRIDIKHYLEVNHLTIYQVSKRSGYGYTTLHKSFNKPQSSSTSLNLRDLDALARAQDKSMWKVLKELEEHYLE' A
#
# COMPACT_ATOMS: atom_id res chain seq x y z
N MET A 1 7.37 12.26 -8.11
CA MET A 1 7.26 10.83 -7.74
C MET A 1 6.30 10.71 -6.58
N ARG A 2 5.04 10.54 -6.95
CA ARG A 2 3.91 10.34 -6.06
C ARG A 2 3.31 8.97 -6.35
N ILE A 3 2.93 8.23 -5.32
CA ILE A 3 2.30 6.91 -5.49
C ILE A 3 0.80 7.07 -5.28
N ASP A 4 -0.02 6.70 -6.27
CA ASP A 4 -1.47 6.63 -6.12
C ASP A 4 -1.90 5.32 -5.44
N ILE A 5 -1.69 5.30 -4.12
CA ILE A 5 -2.06 4.16 -3.28
C ILE A 5 -3.58 3.94 -3.24
N LYS A 6 -4.39 4.97 -3.50
CA LYS A 6 -5.85 4.85 -3.45
C LYS A 6 -6.34 4.07 -4.66
N HIS A 7 -5.85 4.42 -5.85
CA HIS A 7 -6.16 3.70 -7.07
C HIS A 7 -5.66 2.24 -7.01
N TYR A 8 -4.47 2.01 -6.45
CA TYR A 8 -3.96 0.65 -6.23
C TYR A 8 -4.90 -0.21 -5.37
N LEU A 9 -5.40 0.35 -4.26
CA LEU A 9 -6.34 -0.36 -3.38
C LEU A 9 -7.67 -0.65 -4.08
N GLU A 10 -8.19 0.31 -4.83
CA GLU A 10 -9.45 0.18 -5.58
C GLU A 10 -9.39 -0.96 -6.60
N VAL A 11 -8.35 -0.97 -7.46
CA VAL A 11 -8.17 -1.99 -8.51
C VAL A 11 -7.98 -3.39 -7.94
N ASN A 12 -7.30 -3.51 -6.79
CA ASN A 12 -7.11 -4.80 -6.13
C ASN A 12 -8.27 -5.20 -5.20
N HIS A 13 -9.38 -4.45 -5.19
CA HIS A 13 -10.53 -4.67 -4.32
C HIS A 13 -10.15 -4.77 -2.82
N LEU A 14 -9.22 -3.92 -2.40
CA LEU A 14 -8.71 -3.84 -1.04
C LEU A 14 -9.22 -2.58 -0.34
N THR A 15 -9.70 -2.77 0.88
CA THR A 15 -9.90 -1.69 1.85
C THR A 15 -8.75 -1.67 2.84
N ILE A 16 -8.50 -0.51 3.45
CA ILE A 16 -7.51 -0.37 4.54
C ILE A 16 -7.80 -1.37 5.66
N TYR A 17 -9.07 -1.63 5.94
CA TYR A 17 -9.51 -2.64 6.90
C TYR A 17 -9.09 -4.06 6.50
N GLN A 18 -9.33 -4.47 5.25
CA GLN A 18 -8.90 -5.80 4.77
C GLN A 18 -7.39 -5.95 4.80
N VAL A 19 -6.64 -4.91 4.38
CA VAL A 19 -5.17 -4.92 4.45
C VAL A 19 -4.72 -5.12 5.89
N SER A 20 -5.29 -4.36 6.83
CA SER A 20 -5.00 -4.50 8.26
C SER A 20 -5.30 -5.91 8.78
N LYS A 21 -6.51 -6.40 8.51
CA LYS A 21 -7.00 -7.68 9.03
C LYS A 21 -6.21 -8.88 8.52
N ARG A 22 -5.82 -8.85 7.24
CA ARG A 22 -5.09 -9.95 6.58
C ARG A 22 -3.59 -9.93 6.88
N SER A 23 -2.99 -8.74 6.98
CA SER A 23 -1.55 -8.61 7.24
C SER A 23 -1.17 -8.67 8.72
N GLY A 24 -2.13 -8.45 9.62
CA GLY A 24 -1.87 -8.23 11.04
C GLY A 24 -1.29 -6.85 11.36
N TYR A 25 -1.18 -5.95 10.37
CA TYR A 25 -0.64 -4.62 10.56
C TYR A 25 -1.74 -3.63 10.99
N GLY A 26 -1.41 -2.72 11.92
CA GLY A 26 -2.41 -1.90 12.61
C GLY A 26 -3.21 -0.98 11.69
N TYR A 27 -4.54 -1.04 11.81
CA TYR A 27 -5.48 -0.26 10.99
C TYR A 27 -5.21 1.25 11.05
N THR A 28 -5.01 1.80 12.26
CA THR A 28 -4.76 3.23 12.45
C THR A 28 -3.45 3.68 11.80
N THR A 29 -2.44 2.81 11.78
CA THR A 29 -1.16 3.07 11.12
C THR A 29 -1.32 3.11 9.61
N LEU A 30 -1.98 2.11 9.02
CA LEU A 30 -2.30 2.07 7.59
C LEU A 30 -3.19 3.25 7.17
N HIS A 31 -4.19 3.59 7.98
CA HIS A 31 -5.07 4.73 7.72
C HIS A 31 -4.30 6.05 7.70
N LYS A 32 -3.35 6.25 8.63
CA LYS A 32 -2.49 7.44 8.62
C LYS A 32 -1.53 7.45 7.44
N SER A 33 -0.99 6.29 7.05
CA SER A 33 -0.07 6.19 5.92
C SER A 33 -0.79 6.45 4.60
N PHE A 34 -1.81 5.67 4.27
CA PHE A 34 -2.48 5.68 2.96
C PHE A 34 -3.33 6.92 2.68
N ASN A 35 -3.59 7.77 3.68
CA ASN A 35 -4.30 9.03 3.47
C ASN A 35 -3.35 10.23 3.34
N LYS A 36 -2.04 10.05 3.56
CA LYS A 36 -1.07 11.09 3.26
C LYS A 36 -0.71 11.05 1.78
N PRO A 37 -0.50 12.21 1.13
CA PRO A 37 0.10 12.26 -0.19
C PRO A 37 1.44 11.53 -0.14
N GLN A 38 1.55 10.42 -0.87
CA GLN A 38 2.81 9.71 -0.94
C GLN A 38 3.74 10.54 -1.81
N SER A 39 4.80 11.09 -1.25
CA SER A 39 5.76 11.93 -1.97
C SER A 39 7.17 11.51 -1.60
N SER A 40 8.19 12.10 -2.24
CA SER A 40 9.59 11.87 -1.85
C SER A 40 9.86 12.11 -0.37
N SER A 41 9.11 13.03 0.26
CA SER A 41 9.23 13.36 1.70
C SER A 41 8.28 12.56 2.59
N THR A 42 7.38 11.75 2.02
CA THR A 42 6.40 10.93 2.73
C THR A 42 6.18 9.66 1.92
N SER A 43 7.21 8.82 1.83
CA SER A 43 7.17 7.60 1.02
C SER A 43 6.37 6.49 1.71
N LEU A 44 5.85 5.57 0.88
CA LEU A 44 5.28 4.32 1.35
C LEU A 44 6.36 3.55 2.10
N ASN A 45 6.14 3.24 3.37
CA ASN A 45 7.16 2.58 4.17
C ASN A 45 7.21 1.07 3.90
N LEU A 46 8.31 0.40 4.26
CA LEU A 46 8.48 -1.04 4.03
C LEU A 46 7.42 -1.90 4.73
N ARG A 47 6.85 -1.44 5.85
CA ARG A 47 5.80 -2.17 6.57
C ARG A 47 4.45 -2.06 5.88
N ASP A 48 4.17 -0.93 5.25
CA ASP A 48 3.00 -0.75 4.40
C ASP A 48 3.09 -1.68 3.19
N LEU A 49 4.27 -1.76 2.57
CA LEU A 49 4.53 -2.65 1.44
C LEU A 49 4.37 -4.14 1.83
N ASP A 50 4.93 -4.54 2.96
CA ASP A 50 4.75 -5.88 3.55
C ASP A 50 3.27 -6.15 3.88
N ALA A 51 2.55 -5.16 4.40
CA ALA A 51 1.13 -5.31 4.70
C ALA A 51 0.29 -5.54 3.43
N LEU A 52 0.54 -4.78 2.36
CA LEU A 52 -0.11 -4.98 1.06
C LEU A 52 0.23 -6.34 0.45
N ALA A 53 1.48 -6.78 0.59
CA ALA A 53 1.96 -8.06 0.11
C ALA A 53 1.25 -9.23 0.81
N ARG A 54 1.24 -9.22 2.16
CA ARG A 54 0.54 -10.25 2.96
C ARG A 54 -0.96 -10.25 2.73
N ALA A 55 -1.58 -9.09 2.53
CA ALA A 55 -3.02 -9.00 2.30
C ALA A 55 -3.49 -9.62 0.97
N GLN A 56 -2.55 -9.86 0.05
CA GLN A 56 -2.78 -10.37 -1.30
C GLN A 56 -2.08 -11.70 -1.58
N ASP A 57 -1.39 -12.28 -0.58
CA ASP A 57 -0.52 -13.45 -0.77
C ASP A 57 0.51 -13.26 -1.90
N LYS A 58 1.10 -12.05 -1.95
CA LYS A 58 2.14 -11.66 -2.91
C LYS A 58 3.48 -11.48 -2.17
N SER A 59 4.58 -11.55 -2.92
CA SER A 59 5.87 -11.07 -2.44
C SER A 59 5.94 -9.54 -2.50
N MET A 60 6.66 -8.92 -1.56
CA MET A 60 6.82 -7.45 -1.50
C MET A 60 7.33 -6.84 -2.81
N TRP A 61 8.26 -7.49 -3.49
CA TRP A 61 8.82 -6.98 -4.75
C TRP A 61 7.78 -6.92 -5.87
N LYS A 62 6.77 -7.81 -5.89
CA LYS A 62 5.69 -7.76 -6.89
C LYS A 62 4.82 -6.54 -6.66
N VAL A 63 4.47 -6.28 -5.39
CA VAL A 63 3.71 -5.07 -5.03
C VAL A 63 4.51 -3.81 -5.38
N LEU A 64 5.82 -3.79 -5.08
CA LEU A 64 6.67 -2.65 -5.41
C LEU A 64 6.70 -2.41 -6.93
N LYS A 65 6.93 -3.48 -7.70
CA LYS A 65 6.94 -3.41 -9.17
C LYS A 65 5.61 -2.91 -9.73
N GLU A 66 4.48 -3.44 -9.26
CA GLU A 66 3.14 -2.98 -9.67
C GLU A 66 2.97 -1.47 -9.38
N LEU A 67 3.34 -1.02 -8.18
CA LEU A 67 3.26 0.39 -7.78
C LEU A 67 4.14 1.30 -8.66
N GLU A 68 5.35 0.87 -8.98
CA GLU A 68 6.28 1.63 -9.82
C GLU A 68 5.84 1.66 -11.30
N GLU A 69 5.37 0.56 -11.86
CA GLU A 69 5.02 0.49 -13.29
C GLU A 69 3.67 1.13 -13.61
N HIS A 70 2.73 1.17 -12.66
CA HIS A 70 1.33 1.51 -12.96
C HIS A 70 0.73 2.61 -12.09
N TYR A 71 1.35 2.97 -10.96
CA TYR A 71 0.75 3.90 -9.99
C TYR A 71 1.70 5.04 -9.59
N LEU A 72 2.73 5.28 -10.39
CA LEU A 72 3.64 6.42 -10.25
C LEU A 72 3.14 7.64 -11.02
N GLU A 73 3.00 8.75 -10.29
CA GLU A 73 2.68 10.11 -10.78
C GLU A 73 3.86 11.10 -10.61
#